data_AF-A0A820QJD3-F1
#
_entry.id   AF-A0A820QJD3-F1
#
_cell.length_a   1.000
_cell.length_b   1.000
_cell.length_c   1.000
_cell.angle_alpha   90.00
_cell.angle_beta   90.00
_cell.angle_gamma   90.00
#
_symmetry.space_group_name_H-M   'P 1'
#
loop_
_entity.id
_entity.type
_entity.pdbx_description
1 polymer ?
#
loop_
_entity_poly.entity_id
_entity_poly.type
_entity_poly.pdbx_seq_one_letter_code
_entity_poly.pdbx_strand_id
1 'polypeptide(L)'
;MYVLSTEVYNEGMKYTDAFYVATKFCMVQCDSEHSSLRVTAEIRYIKSVYGFIKTFIEKNSHTYIENGVNEQVRRLEKQQKTQ
;
A
#
# COMPACT_ATOMS: atom_id res chain seq x y z
N MET A 1 -14.40 -4.88 -13.46
CA MET A 1 -13.52 -3.99 -12.67
C MET A 1 -13.69 -4.34 -11.20
N TYR A 2 -12.59 -4.64 -10.53
CA TYR A 2 -12.58 -5.02 -9.11
C TYR A 2 -11.82 -3.94 -8.34
N VAL A 3 -12.41 -3.46 -7.24
CA VAL A 3 -11.80 -2.47 -6.37
C VAL A 3 -11.85 -3.00 -4.94
N LEU A 4 -10.68 -3.13 -4.32
CA LEU A 4 -10.53 -3.50 -2.93
C LEU A 4 -9.89 -2.31 -2.21
N SER A 5 -10.51 -1.86 -1.12
CA SER A 5 -9.93 -0.86 -0.23
C SER A 5 -9.61 -1.53 1.09
N THR A 6 -8.40 -1.34 1.58
CA THR A 6 -7.91 -1.91 2.83
C THR A 6 -7.28 -0.82 3.68
N GLU A 7 -7.41 -0.95 4.98
CA GLU A 7 -6.85 -0.05 5.98
C GLU A 7 -5.90 -0.85 6.85
N VAL A 8 -4.64 -0.46 6.85
CA VAL A 8 -3.57 -1.15 7.56
C VAL A 8 -3.21 -0.34 8.79
N TYR A 9 -3.49 -0.91 9.95
CA TYR A 9 -3.09 -0.38 11.26
C TYR A 9 -1.81 -1.10 11.69
N ASN A 10 -0.77 -0.34 11.98
CA ASN A 10 0.46 -0.89 12.53
C ASN A 10 0.28 -1.00 14.05
N GLU A 11 0.50 -2.16 14.64
CA GLU A 11 0.52 -2.32 16.10
C GLU A 11 1.97 -2.54 16.58
N GLY A 12 2.29 -2.12 17.80
CA GLY A 12 3.59 -2.41 18.43
C GLY A 12 4.75 -1.45 18.12
N MET A 13 4.51 -0.34 17.39
CA MET A 13 5.50 0.72 17.16
C MET A 13 5.09 2.06 17.79
N LYS A 14 6.03 2.99 17.91
CA LYS A 14 5.74 4.37 18.36
C LYS A 14 4.86 5.10 17.33
N TYR A 15 3.91 5.91 17.80
CA TYR A 15 2.98 6.73 16.97
C TYR A 15 1.99 5.92 16.12
N THR A 16 1.80 4.65 16.42
CA THR A 16 0.87 3.74 15.72
C THR A 16 -0.60 4.11 15.87
N ASP A 17 -0.92 4.83 16.94
CA ASP A 17 -2.24 5.39 17.19
C ASP A 17 -2.48 6.74 16.49
N ALA A 18 -1.44 7.29 15.84
CA ALA A 18 -1.51 8.60 15.19
C ALA A 18 -1.83 8.50 13.69
N PHE A 19 -1.57 7.37 13.04
CA PHE A 19 -1.80 7.20 11.60
C PHE A 19 -2.10 5.74 11.22
N TYR A 20 -2.71 5.57 10.05
CA TYR A 20 -2.88 4.27 9.37
C TYR A 20 -2.60 4.45 7.89
N VAL A 21 -2.38 3.34 7.18
CA VAL A 21 -2.16 3.34 5.72
C VAL A 21 -3.41 2.82 5.03
N ALA A 22 -4.06 3.67 4.25
CA ALA A 22 -5.18 3.28 3.39
C ALA A 22 -4.63 2.86 2.03
N THR A 23 -4.87 1.62 1.61
CA THR A 23 -4.45 1.10 0.31
C THR A 23 -5.67 0.72 -0.52
N LYS A 24 -5.71 1.15 -1.78
CA LYS A 24 -6.72 0.78 -2.76
C LYS A 24 -6.07 0.00 -3.90
N PHE A 25 -6.57 -1.21 -4.11
CA PHE A 25 -6.23 -2.07 -5.23
C PHE A 25 -7.34 -1.99 -6.26
N CYS A 26 -7.00 -1.61 -7.48
CA CYS A 26 -7.93 -1.52 -8.59
C CYS A 26 -7.44 -2.43 -9.72
N MET A 27 -8.22 -3.46 -10.03
CA MET A 27 -7.94 -4.38 -11.11
C MET A 27 -8.96 -4.21 -12.22
N VAL A 28 -8.45 -3.95 -13.42
CA VAL A 28 -9.26 -3.78 -14.62
C VAL A 28 -8.79 -4.79 -15.65
N GLN A 29 -9.71 -5.58 -16.17
CA GLN A 29 -9.43 -6.48 -17.28
C GLN A 29 -9.20 -5.62 -18.53
N CYS A 30 -8.07 -5.84 -19.20
CA CYS A 30 -7.72 -5.15 -20.46
C CYS A 30 -8.13 -6.00 -21.65
N ASP A 31 -7.84 -7.31 -21.60
CA ASP A 31 -8.17 -8.29 -22.62
C ASP A 31 -8.60 -9.61 -21.95
N SER A 32 -8.93 -10.65 -22.74
CA SER A 32 -9.27 -11.97 -22.20
C SER A 32 -8.15 -12.58 -21.34
N GLU A 33 -6.89 -12.28 -21.64
CA GLU A 33 -5.70 -12.85 -20.97
C GLU A 33 -4.93 -11.81 -20.12
N HIS A 34 -5.30 -10.54 -20.19
CA HIS A 34 -4.54 -9.46 -19.55
C HIS A 34 -5.41 -8.59 -18.65
N SER A 35 -4.84 -8.21 -17.51
CA SER A 35 -5.46 -7.28 -16.56
C SER A 35 -4.44 -6.28 -16.07
N SER A 36 -4.83 -5.01 -15.97
CA SER A 36 -4.06 -3.96 -15.33
C SER A 36 -4.40 -3.88 -13.85
N LEU A 37 -3.38 -3.92 -12.99
CA LEU A 37 -3.49 -3.72 -11.55
C LEU A 37 -2.89 -2.36 -11.19
N ARG A 38 -3.70 -1.49 -10.58
CA ARG A 38 -3.26 -0.21 -9.99
C ARG A 38 -3.37 -0.29 -8.49
N VAL A 39 -2.27 0.02 -7.80
CA VAL A 39 -2.21 0.12 -6.33
C VAL A 39 -2.01 1.58 -5.96
N THR A 40 -2.82 2.08 -5.05
CA THR A 40 -2.71 3.43 -4.50
C THR A 40 -2.64 3.33 -2.99
N ALA A 41 -1.65 3.94 -2.37
CA ALA A 41 -1.48 3.94 -0.92
C ALA A 41 -1.39 5.39 -0.42
N GLU A 42 -2.08 5.65 0.69
CA GLU A 42 -2.18 6.97 1.31
C GLU A 42 -1.96 6.84 2.82
N ILE A 43 -1.14 7.72 3.39
CA ILE A 43 -0.95 7.83 4.84
C ILE A 43 -2.03 8.75 5.39
N ARG A 44 -2.87 8.23 6.29
CA ARG A 44 -3.95 8.98 6.92
C ARG A 44 -3.67 9.19 8.40
N TYR A 45 -3.72 10.46 8.83
CA TYR A 45 -3.48 10.85 10.20
C TYR A 45 -4.78 10.88 11.00
N ILE A 46 -4.84 10.10 12.07
CA ILE A 46 -5.93 10.08 13.06
C ILE A 46 -5.77 11.24 14.03
N LYS A 47 -4.51 11.53 14.40
CA LYS A 47 -4.13 12.61 15.33
C LYS A 47 -3.21 13.59 14.62
N SER A 48 -3.26 14.85 15.03
CA SER A 48 -2.34 15.85 14.50
C SER A 48 -0.90 15.50 14.87
N VAL A 49 -0.05 15.33 13.84
CA VAL A 49 1.39 15.15 13.98
C VAL A 49 2.12 16.30 13.30
N TYR A 50 3.17 16.82 13.93
CA TYR A 50 3.89 18.00 13.48
C TYR A 50 5.41 17.78 13.47
N GLY A 51 6.10 18.60 12.66
CA GLY A 51 7.56 18.65 12.61
C GLY A 51 8.21 17.31 12.33
N PHE A 52 9.25 16.98 13.10
CA PHE A 52 10.07 15.78 12.90
C PHE A 52 9.27 14.47 12.91
N ILE A 53 8.23 14.37 13.75
CA ILE A 53 7.41 13.15 13.86
C ILE A 53 6.70 12.86 12.54
N LYS A 54 6.11 13.90 11.91
CA LYS A 54 5.45 13.77 10.61
C LYS A 54 6.43 13.30 9.54
N THR A 55 7.60 13.95 9.44
CA THR A 55 8.64 13.55 8.47
C THR A 55 9.16 12.14 8.72
N PHE A 56 9.29 11.73 9.98
CA PHE A 56 9.70 10.39 10.34
C PHE A 56 8.66 9.35 9.89
N ILE A 57 7.38 9.59 10.14
CA ILE A 57 6.27 8.72 9.70
C ILE A 57 6.26 8.61 8.18
N GLU A 58 6.33 9.74 7.47
CA GLU A 58 6.28 9.76 6.00
C GLU A 58 7.42 8.97 5.36
N LYS A 59 8.66 9.18 5.82
CA LYS A 59 9.83 8.49 5.27
C LYS A 59 9.76 6.98 5.49
N ASN A 60 9.49 6.54 6.72
CA ASN A 60 9.44 5.11 7.03
C ASN A 60 8.27 4.42 6.31
N SER A 61 7.10 5.07 6.28
CA SER A 61 5.91 4.49 5.65
C SER A 61 6.08 4.42 4.13
N HIS A 62 6.66 5.43 3.49
CA HIS A 62 6.88 5.40 2.03
C HIS A 62 7.77 4.22 1.63
N THR A 63 8.92 4.05 2.28
CA THR A 63 9.83 2.92 1.99
C THR A 63 9.16 1.57 2.26
N TYR A 64 8.39 1.46 3.34
CA TYR A 64 7.66 0.23 3.66
C TYR A 64 6.62 -0.13 2.59
N ILE A 65 5.80 0.85 2.18
CA ILE A 65 4.76 0.67 1.17
C ILE A 65 5.38 0.28 -0.18
N GLU A 66 6.42 1.00 -0.62
CA GLU A 66 7.09 0.75 -1.89
C GLU A 66 7.65 -0.67 -1.96
N ASN A 67 8.35 -1.09 -0.91
CA ASN A 67 8.90 -2.45 -0.83
C ASN A 67 7.79 -3.51 -0.83
N GLY A 68 6.72 -3.29 -0.07
CA GLY A 68 5.58 -4.20 -0.01
C GLY A 68 4.88 -4.36 -1.36
N VAL A 69 4.60 -3.26 -2.06
CA VAL A 69 3.97 -3.29 -3.39
C VAL A 69 4.88 -3.97 -4.41
N ASN A 70 6.17 -3.63 -4.43
CA ASN A 70 7.14 -4.24 -5.34
C ASN A 70 7.25 -5.77 -5.14
N GLU A 71 7.21 -6.23 -3.90
CA GLU A 71 7.20 -7.67 -3.61
C GLU A 71 5.94 -8.36 -4.14
N GLN A 72 4.76 -7.76 -3.96
CA GLN A 72 3.52 -8.34 -4.48
C GLN A 72 3.52 -8.38 -6.01
N VAL A 73 3.98 -7.32 -6.69
CA VAL A 73 4.12 -7.30 -8.15
C VAL A 73 5.04 -8.42 -8.61
N ARG A 74 6.21 -8.58 -7.98
CA ARG A 74 7.16 -9.66 -8.30
C ARG A 74 6.55 -11.05 -8.12
N ARG A 75 5.70 -11.25 -7.13
CA ARG A 75 5.00 -12.54 -6.90
C ARG A 75 3.97 -12.80 -8.00
N LEU A 76 3.20 -11.79 -8.39
CA LEU A 76 2.21 -11.90 -9.47
C LEU A 76 2.88 -12.22 -10.82
N GLU A 77 3.98 -11.54 -11.15
CA GLU A 77 4.74 -11.82 -12.38
C GLU A 77 5.28 -13.25 -12.43
N LYS A 78 5.73 -13.80 -11.29
CA LYS A 78 6.17 -15.20 -11.22
C LYS A 78 5.01 -16.18 -11.44
N GLN A 79 3.84 -15.88 -10.91
CA GLN A 79 2.64 -16.71 -11.09
C GLN A 79 2.20 -16.71 -12.56
N GLN A 80 2.24 -15.56 -13.23
CA GLN A 80 1.92 -15.46 -14.65
C GLN A 80 2.89 -16.25 -15.54
N LYS A 81 4.18 -16.32 -15.20
CA LYS A 81 5.19 -17.08 -15.98
C LYS A 81 5.14 -18.59 -15.78
N THR A 82 4.39 -19.06 -14.78
CA THR A 82 4.28 -20.50 -14.46
C THR A 82 3.05 -21.14 -15.11
N GLN A 83 2.14 -20.34 -15.67
CA GLN A 83 1.07 -20.78 -16.57
C GLN A 83 1.54 -20.72 -18.02
#